data_AF-A0A022RAX2-F1
#
_entry.id   AF-A0A022RAX2-F1
#
_cell.length_a   1.000
_cell.length_b   1.000
_cell.length_c   1.000
_cell.angle_alpha   90.00
_cell.angle_beta   90.00
_cell.angle_gamma   90.00
#
_symmetry.space_group_name_H-M   'P 1'
#
loop_
_entity.id
_entity.type
_entity.pdbx_description
1 polymer ?
#
loop_
_entity_poly.entity_id
_entity_poly.type
_entity_poly.pdbx_seq_one_letter_code
_entity_poly.pdbx_strand_id
1 'polypeptide(L)'
;MMIKGLLVIDCAYRPTKISFDNCHFGTECFQRVTKVKSRMVMQILKLGYNVFLSDVDVYWFKNPLPYLTYFGPSVLVAQSDEYNSTDNITIAIFDKVVEHATNSNFYEQPSDNQCLEPEIKLLVYFLNRDLLPNGAYRGSWEEIDTNKACIKINCFILHNNWINGRKKKLQRQVLSGLWDYDINTRMCL
;
A
#
# COMPACT_ATOMS: atom_id res chain seq x y z
N MET A 1 0.28 -32.66 3.24
CA MET A 1 0.22 -31.20 3.00
C MET A 1 1.60 -30.64 3.26
N MET A 2 2.36 -30.28 2.23
CA MET A 2 3.69 -29.69 2.41
C MET A 2 3.54 -28.27 2.96
N ILE A 3 4.01 -28.04 4.19
CA ILE A 3 4.31 -26.69 4.66
C ILE A 3 5.52 -26.24 3.83
N LYS A 4 5.28 -25.57 2.69
CA LYS A 4 6.34 -24.79 2.05
C LYS A 4 6.76 -23.75 3.09
N GLY A 5 8.01 -23.78 3.52
CA GLY A 5 8.54 -22.83 4.48
C GLY A 5 8.24 -21.40 4.03
N LEU A 6 7.94 -20.52 4.98
CA LEU A 6 7.73 -19.10 4.70
C LEU A 6 9.05 -18.54 4.17
N LEU A 7 9.06 -18.09 2.91
CA LEU A 7 10.21 -17.41 2.34
C LEU A 7 10.36 -16.05 3.04
N VAL A 8 11.40 -15.92 3.87
CA VAL A 8 11.75 -14.65 4.50
C VAL A 8 12.81 -13.98 3.63
N ILE A 9 12.44 -12.86 3.01
CA ILE A 9 13.37 -12.01 2.24
C ILE A 9 13.73 -10.84 3.13
N ASP A 10 15.01 -10.75 3.51
CA ASP A 10 15.50 -9.65 4.32
C ASP A 10 15.92 -8.46 3.45
N CYS A 11 15.58 -7.25 3.90
CA CYS A 11 16.01 -6.03 3.28
C CYS A 11 17.41 -5.65 3.76
N ALA A 12 18.42 -5.87 2.92
CA ALA A 12 19.80 -5.49 3.21
C ALA A 12 19.97 -4.00 3.62
N TYR A 13 19.06 -3.12 3.19
CA TYR A 13 19.06 -1.68 3.50
C TYR A 13 17.87 -1.24 4.36
N ARG A 14 17.51 -2.03 5.39
CA ARG A 14 16.45 -1.64 6.33
C ARG A 14 16.91 -0.43 7.17
N PRO A 15 16.16 0.70 7.18
CA PRO A 15 16.46 1.81 8.06
C PRO A 15 16.44 1.35 9.53
N THR A 16 17.53 1.61 10.24
CA THR A 16 17.63 1.35 11.68
C THR A 16 17.37 2.65 12.45
N LYS A 17 16.94 2.54 13.71
CA LYS A 17 16.67 3.69 14.60
C LYS A 17 15.59 4.66 14.06
N ILE A 18 14.47 4.10 13.64
CA ILE A 18 13.29 4.89 13.23
C ILE A 18 12.63 5.47 14.49
N SER A 19 12.60 6.80 14.60
CA SER A 19 11.91 7.47 15.71
C SER A 19 10.40 7.21 15.64
N PHE A 20 9.80 6.86 16.77
CA PHE A 20 8.37 6.61 16.86
C PHE A 20 7.54 7.87 16.59
N ASP A 21 7.97 9.02 17.13
CA ASP A 21 7.22 10.27 17.05
C ASP A 21 7.69 11.17 15.91
N ASN A 22 8.99 11.15 15.56
CA ASN A 22 9.57 12.11 14.61
C ASN A 22 9.66 11.57 13.17
N CYS A 23 9.26 10.33 12.92
CA CYS A 23 9.22 9.72 11.58
C CYS A 23 7.79 9.68 11.06
N HIS A 24 7.21 10.84 10.76
CA HIS A 24 5.84 10.97 10.27
C HIS A 24 5.79 11.51 8.84
N PHE A 25 4.60 11.48 8.23
CA PHE A 25 4.35 12.00 6.89
C PHE A 25 4.99 13.38 6.70
N GLY A 26 5.67 13.58 5.56
CA GLY A 26 6.40 14.81 5.24
C GLY A 26 7.82 14.93 5.81
N THR A 27 8.33 13.94 6.55
CA THR A 27 9.73 13.97 7.07
C THR A 27 10.68 13.19 6.16
N GLU A 28 11.97 13.53 6.17
CA GLU A 28 13.01 12.74 5.47
C GLU A 28 13.07 11.29 5.96
N CYS A 29 12.88 11.09 7.27
CA CYS A 29 12.82 9.73 7.83
C CYS A 29 11.70 8.92 7.17
N PHE A 30 10.50 9.52 7.07
CA PHE A 30 9.36 8.85 6.45
C PHE A 30 9.63 8.52 4.98
N GLN A 31 10.22 9.44 4.22
CA GLN A 31 10.60 9.20 2.82
C GLN A 31 11.58 8.01 2.68
N ARG A 32 12.58 7.91 3.56
CA ARG A 32 13.53 6.78 3.52
C ARG A 32 12.84 5.45 3.83
N VAL A 33 11.87 5.46 4.74
CA VAL A 33 11.12 4.25 5.14
C VAL A 33 10.13 3.82 4.06
N THR A 34 9.43 4.74 3.40
CA THR A 34 8.47 4.38 2.34
C THR A 34 9.15 3.73 1.13
N LYS A 35 10.36 4.19 0.76
CA LYS A 35 11.19 3.59 -0.31
C LYS A 35 11.56 2.12 -0.07
N VAL A 36 11.48 1.62 1.16
CA VAL A 36 11.75 0.19 1.46
C VAL A 36 10.68 -0.70 0.82
N LYS A 37 9.43 -0.25 0.76
CA LYS A 37 8.31 -1.04 0.21
C LYS A 37 8.53 -1.35 -1.27
N SER A 38 8.81 -0.34 -2.08
CA SER A 38 9.03 -0.50 -3.53
C SER A 38 10.27 -1.35 -3.84
N ARG A 39 11.35 -1.19 -3.05
CA ARG A 39 12.55 -2.03 -3.17
C ARG A 39 12.27 -3.51 -2.89
N MET A 40 11.46 -3.83 -1.88
CA MET A 40 11.04 -5.21 -1.61
C MET A 40 10.22 -5.80 -2.74
N VAL A 41 9.22 -5.04 -3.22
CA VAL A 41 8.36 -5.47 -4.34
C VAL A 41 9.22 -5.81 -5.55
N MET A 42 10.17 -4.94 -5.91
CA MET A 42 11.08 -5.17 -7.03
C MET A 42 11.93 -6.44 -6.86
N GLN A 43 12.46 -6.69 -5.66
CA GLN A 43 13.22 -7.92 -5.39
C GLN A 43 12.36 -9.18 -5.59
N ILE A 44 11.12 -9.17 -5.10
CA ILE A 44 10.20 -10.30 -5.22
C ILE A 44 9.76 -10.51 -6.68
N LEU A 45 9.50 -9.43 -7.42
CA LEU A 45 9.18 -9.50 -8.85
C LEU A 45 10.34 -10.10 -9.66
N LYS A 46 11.60 -9.71 -9.37
CA LYS A 46 12.80 -10.28 -10.02
C LYS A 46 12.99 -11.77 -9.76
N LEU A 47 12.40 -12.31 -8.69
CA LEU A 47 12.38 -13.75 -8.41
C LEU A 47 11.26 -14.50 -9.17
N GLY A 48 10.46 -13.80 -9.99
CA GLY A 48 9.40 -14.39 -10.81
C GLY A 48 8.06 -14.57 -10.09
N TYR A 49 7.85 -13.93 -8.94
CA TYR A 49 6.59 -13.97 -8.21
C TYR A 49 5.66 -12.81 -8.58
N ASN A 50 4.35 -13.05 -8.52
CA ASN A 50 3.37 -11.97 -8.45
C ASN A 50 3.36 -11.38 -7.05
N VAL A 51 3.32 -10.06 -6.94
CA VAL A 51 3.34 -9.36 -5.64
C VAL A 51 2.02 -8.71 -5.36
N PHE A 52 1.45 -9.03 -4.20
CA PHE A 52 0.38 -8.25 -3.60
C PHE A 52 0.93 -7.54 -2.36
N LEU A 53 1.01 -6.21 -2.42
CA LEU A 53 1.44 -5.38 -1.30
C LEU A 53 0.22 -4.69 -0.69
N SER A 54 0.14 -4.71 0.65
CA SER A 54 -0.85 -3.94 1.38
C SER A 54 -0.25 -3.31 2.63
N ASP A 55 -0.86 -2.21 3.06
CA ASP A 55 -0.48 -1.53 4.29
C ASP A 55 -1.09 -2.24 5.50
N VAL A 56 -0.42 -2.11 6.64
CA VAL A 56 -0.82 -2.77 7.90
C VAL A 56 -2.10 -2.19 8.50
N ASP A 57 -2.57 -1.06 7.97
CA ASP A 57 -3.77 -0.35 8.39
C ASP A 57 -4.89 -0.44 7.32
N VAL A 58 -4.91 -1.53 6.56
CA VAL A 58 -6.00 -1.92 5.66
C VAL A 58 -6.83 -3.04 6.29
N TYR A 59 -8.14 -2.86 6.30
CA TYR A 59 -9.10 -3.83 6.80
C TYR A 59 -9.75 -4.61 5.68
N TRP A 60 -9.84 -5.93 5.82
CA TRP A 60 -10.36 -6.83 4.79
C TRP A 60 -11.72 -7.37 5.18
N PHE A 61 -12.71 -7.13 4.33
CA PHE A 61 -14.07 -7.65 4.48
C PHE A 61 -14.32 -8.83 3.54
N LYS A 62 -13.47 -9.00 2.51
CA LYS A 62 -13.52 -10.06 1.52
C LYS A 62 -12.12 -10.43 1.06
N ASN A 63 -11.99 -11.64 0.53
CA ASN A 63 -10.79 -12.03 -0.19
C ASN A 63 -10.68 -11.21 -1.50
N PRO A 64 -9.67 -10.33 -1.65
CA PRO A 64 -9.50 -9.50 -2.84
C PRO A 64 -8.89 -10.29 -4.01
N LEU A 65 -8.27 -11.44 -3.75
CA LEU A 65 -7.44 -12.13 -4.72
C LEU A 65 -8.21 -12.50 -5.99
N PRO A 66 -9.44 -13.07 -5.95
CA PRO A 66 -10.18 -13.36 -7.18
C PRO A 66 -10.40 -12.13 -8.07
N TYR A 67 -10.66 -10.97 -7.46
CA TYR A 67 -10.83 -9.71 -8.18
C TYR A 67 -9.51 -9.19 -8.75
N LEU A 68 -8.42 -9.25 -7.97
CA LEU A 68 -7.11 -8.75 -8.38
C LEU A 68 -6.41 -9.65 -9.41
N THR A 69 -6.59 -10.96 -9.34
CA THR A 69 -5.97 -11.89 -10.31
C THR A 69 -6.63 -11.82 -11.68
N TYR A 70 -7.86 -11.29 -11.77
CA TYR A 70 -8.58 -11.14 -13.03
C TYR A 70 -7.88 -10.18 -14.01
N PHE A 71 -7.09 -9.23 -13.52
CA PHE A 71 -6.34 -8.29 -14.37
C PHE A 71 -5.24 -8.97 -15.21
N GLY A 72 -4.78 -10.15 -14.82
CA GLY A 72 -3.77 -10.91 -15.55
C GLY A 72 -2.32 -10.42 -15.32
N PRO A 73 -1.36 -11.03 -16.01
CA PRO A 73 0.06 -10.68 -15.87
C PRO A 73 0.37 -9.30 -16.48
N SER A 74 1.49 -8.71 -16.08
CA SER A 74 1.98 -7.43 -16.59
C SER A 74 1.05 -6.23 -16.36
N VAL A 75 0.15 -6.34 -15.38
CA VAL A 75 -0.70 -5.25 -14.91
C VAL A 75 -0.27 -4.83 -13.50
N LEU A 76 0.07 -3.56 -13.34
CA LEU A 76 0.18 -2.93 -12.03
C LEU A 76 -1.20 -2.44 -11.61
N VAL A 77 -1.72 -3.01 -10.52
CA VAL A 77 -2.99 -2.56 -9.94
C VAL A 77 -2.69 -1.68 -8.72
N ALA A 78 -3.22 -0.46 -8.71
CA ALA A 78 -2.91 0.52 -7.67
C ALA A 78 -4.17 1.19 -7.12
N GLN A 79 -4.17 1.55 -5.84
CA GLN A 79 -5.18 2.41 -5.24
C GLN A 79 -4.66 3.85 -5.24
N SER A 80 -5.46 4.80 -5.71
CA SER A 80 -5.12 6.23 -5.70
C SER A 80 -5.89 6.97 -4.63
N ASP A 81 -5.25 7.96 -4.02
CA ASP A 81 -5.90 8.92 -3.13
C ASP A 81 -6.72 9.93 -3.93
N GLU A 82 -6.22 10.36 -5.08
CA GLU A 82 -6.88 11.29 -6.00
C GLU A 82 -7.68 10.53 -7.07
N TYR A 83 -8.84 11.07 -7.46
CA TYR A 83 -9.54 10.55 -8.64
C TYR A 83 -8.80 11.02 -9.88
N ASN A 84 -8.01 10.16 -10.50
CA ASN A 84 -7.46 10.44 -11.82
C ASN A 84 -7.95 9.35 -12.77
N SER A 85 -8.84 9.71 -13.69
CA SER A 85 -9.10 8.90 -14.88
C SER A 85 -7.84 8.99 -15.73
N THR A 86 -6.99 7.96 -15.76
CA THR A 86 -5.72 8.03 -16.47
C THR A 86 -5.52 6.87 -17.40
N ASP A 87 -5.42 7.17 -18.69
CA ASP A 87 -4.86 6.26 -19.68
C ASP A 87 -3.41 6.61 -20.08
N ASN A 88 -2.93 7.86 -19.94
CA ASN A 88 -1.60 8.23 -20.51
C ASN A 88 -0.52 8.71 -19.52
N ILE A 89 -0.86 9.00 -18.25
CA ILE A 89 0.10 9.59 -17.29
C ILE A 89 0.86 8.50 -16.50
N THR A 90 0.33 7.27 -16.47
CA THR A 90 0.68 6.28 -15.44
C THR A 90 1.92 5.44 -15.75
N ILE A 91 2.22 5.18 -17.03
CA ILE A 91 3.46 4.50 -17.46
C ILE A 91 4.66 5.38 -17.12
N ALA A 92 4.59 6.68 -17.44
CA ALA A 92 5.62 7.65 -17.10
C ALA A 92 5.83 7.78 -15.58
N ILE A 93 4.79 7.58 -14.76
CA ILE A 93 4.90 7.63 -13.30
C ILE A 93 5.71 6.45 -12.75
N PHE A 94 5.50 5.23 -13.23
CA PHE A 94 6.20 4.08 -12.65
C PHE A 94 7.67 4.01 -13.08
N ASP A 95 7.98 4.36 -14.34
CA ASP A 95 9.37 4.54 -14.79
C ASP A 95 10.08 5.60 -13.94
N LYS A 96 9.38 6.69 -13.61
CA LYS A 96 9.87 7.74 -12.70
C LYS A 96 9.97 7.29 -11.25
N VAL A 97 9.06 6.46 -10.74
CA VAL A 97 9.12 5.89 -9.37
C VAL A 97 10.31 4.94 -9.26
N VAL A 98 10.59 4.17 -10.31
CA VAL A 98 11.75 3.26 -10.41
C VAL A 98 13.05 4.06 -10.51
N GLU A 99 13.13 5.07 -11.38
CA GLU A 99 14.26 6.01 -11.49
C GLU A 99 14.52 6.78 -10.18
N HIS A 100 13.45 7.17 -9.48
CA HIS A 100 13.50 7.93 -8.25
C HIS A 100 13.91 7.08 -7.03
N ALA A 101 13.51 5.80 -6.98
CA ALA A 101 13.85 4.87 -5.90
C ALA A 101 15.32 4.42 -5.93
N THR A 102 15.95 4.46 -7.11
CA THR A 102 17.37 4.10 -7.32
C THR A 102 18.33 5.27 -7.10
N ASN A 103 17.94 6.53 -7.39
CA ASN A 103 18.92 7.63 -7.52
C ASN A 103 18.86 8.84 -6.54
N SER A 104 17.92 8.99 -5.60
CA SER A 104 17.91 10.24 -4.78
C SER A 104 17.42 10.19 -3.33
N ASN A 105 17.86 11.17 -2.54
CA ASN A 105 17.45 11.49 -1.15
C ASN A 105 16.20 12.40 -1.07
N PHE A 106 15.39 12.55 -2.13
CA PHE A 106 14.17 13.38 -2.15
C PHE A 106 12.88 12.55 -2.30
N TYR A 107 11.70 13.19 -2.22
CA TYR A 107 10.35 12.61 -2.30
C TYR A 107 10.03 11.96 -3.65
N GLU A 108 9.12 10.96 -3.68
CA GLU A 108 8.60 10.16 -4.82
C GLU A 108 8.09 10.91 -6.09
N GLN A 109 8.42 12.19 -6.29
CA GLN A 109 8.12 12.99 -7.48
C GLN A 109 9.40 13.29 -8.30
N PRO A 110 9.30 13.49 -9.62
CA PRO A 110 10.41 13.22 -10.56
C PRO A 110 11.25 14.45 -10.90
N SER A 111 12.59 14.29 -10.95
CA SER A 111 13.50 15.14 -11.74
C SER A 111 14.82 14.42 -12.09
N ASP A 112 14.99 14.14 -13.39
CA ASP A 112 16.18 13.88 -14.22
C ASP A 112 17.31 12.88 -13.83
N ASN A 113 17.35 11.80 -14.63
CA ASN A 113 18.42 11.34 -15.54
C ASN A 113 19.22 10.07 -15.17
N GLN A 114 18.76 8.97 -15.78
CA GLN A 114 19.48 7.87 -16.46
C GLN A 114 19.53 6.51 -15.74
N CYS A 115 18.59 5.63 -16.13
CA CYS A 115 18.74 4.19 -16.28
C CYS A 115 17.86 3.75 -17.47
N LEU A 116 18.45 3.17 -18.52
CA LEU A 116 17.71 2.58 -19.65
C LEU A 116 17.28 1.17 -19.27
N GLU A 117 16.03 1.00 -18.85
CA GLU A 117 15.37 -0.31 -18.78
C GLU A 117 14.67 -0.59 -20.14
N PRO A 118 14.60 -1.86 -20.59
CA PRO A 118 13.90 -2.21 -21.82
C PRO A 118 12.41 -1.83 -21.73
N GLU A 119 11.79 -1.47 -22.87
CA GLU A 119 10.38 -1.06 -22.96
C GLU A 119 9.42 -2.14 -22.39
N ILE A 120 9.19 -2.12 -21.07
CA ILE A 120 8.13 -2.91 -20.44
C ILE A 120 6.84 -2.13 -20.63
N LYS A 121 5.93 -2.65 -21.47
CA LYS A 121 4.55 -2.16 -21.55
C LYS A 121 3.79 -2.56 -20.28
N LEU A 122 4.05 -1.85 -19.19
CA LEU A 122 3.35 -2.03 -17.93
C LEU A 122 1.98 -1.35 -18.01
N LEU A 123 0.90 -2.12 -18.02
CA LEU A 123 -0.44 -1.55 -17.91
C LEU A 123 -0.70 -1.18 -16.45
N VAL A 124 -1.15 0.03 -16.18
CA VAL A 124 -1.55 0.43 -14.82
C VAL A 124 -3.05 0.57 -14.74
N TYR A 125 -3.66 -0.07 -13.73
CA TYR A 125 -5.09 -0.02 -13.48
C TYR A 125 -5.35 0.53 -12.08
N PHE A 126 -6.19 1.57 -11.99
CA PHE A 126 -6.61 2.12 -10.70
C PHE A 126 -7.83 1.40 -10.16
N LEU A 127 -7.74 0.98 -8.90
CA LEU A 127 -8.79 0.26 -8.20
C LEU A 127 -10.05 1.10 -8.05
N ASN A 128 -11.20 0.46 -8.26
CA ASN A 128 -12.50 1.09 -8.06
C ASN A 128 -12.70 1.39 -6.57
N ARG A 129 -12.79 2.68 -6.20
CA ARG A 129 -12.97 3.13 -4.81
C ARG A 129 -14.35 2.81 -4.23
N ASP A 130 -15.34 2.44 -5.03
CA ASP A 130 -16.59 1.86 -4.54
C ASP A 130 -16.38 0.47 -3.93
N LEU A 131 -15.45 -0.29 -4.51
CA LEU A 131 -15.12 -1.63 -4.06
C LEU A 131 -13.98 -1.62 -3.04
N LEU A 132 -12.97 -0.77 -3.25
CA LEU A 132 -11.77 -0.67 -2.41
C LEU A 132 -11.54 0.79 -1.98
N PRO A 133 -12.42 1.34 -1.12
CA PRO A 133 -12.36 2.73 -0.68
C PRO A 133 -11.07 3.04 0.09
N ASN A 134 -10.49 4.20 -0.24
CA ASN A 134 -9.49 4.82 0.63
C ASN A 134 -10.20 5.57 1.76
N GLY A 135 -9.45 6.00 2.76
CA GLY A 135 -9.96 6.68 3.95
C GLY A 135 -10.50 8.09 3.70
N ALA A 136 -10.33 8.64 2.50
CA ALA A 136 -10.93 9.92 2.08
C ALA A 136 -12.28 9.72 1.37
N TYR A 137 -12.60 8.50 0.95
CA TYR A 137 -13.72 8.23 0.08
C TYR A 137 -15.01 7.95 0.87
N ARG A 138 -16.08 8.68 0.54
CA ARG A 138 -17.45 8.50 1.06
C ARG A 138 -17.62 8.55 2.58
N GLY A 139 -16.65 9.08 3.31
CA GLY A 139 -16.79 9.31 4.75
C GLY A 139 -17.06 8.03 5.56
N SER A 140 -16.59 6.86 5.10
CA SER A 140 -16.89 5.58 5.76
C SER A 140 -16.32 5.49 7.19
N TRP A 141 -15.27 6.25 7.48
CA TRP A 141 -14.65 6.32 8.80
C TRP A 141 -15.39 7.24 9.78
N GLU A 142 -16.30 8.07 9.28
CA GLU A 142 -17.11 9.01 10.04
C GLU A 142 -18.49 8.43 10.40
N GLU A 143 -18.87 7.30 9.80
CA GLU A 143 -20.08 6.57 10.12
C GLU A 143 -20.04 6.01 11.55
N ILE A 144 -21.19 6.00 12.23
CA ILE A 144 -21.33 5.48 13.60
C ILE A 144 -20.83 4.04 13.72
N ASP A 145 -21.06 3.26 12.66
CA ASP A 145 -20.63 1.86 12.55
C ASP A 145 -19.85 1.69 11.24
N THR A 146 -18.54 1.91 11.32
CA THR A 146 -17.60 1.80 10.19
C THR A 146 -17.63 0.42 9.55
N ASN A 147 -17.85 -0.64 10.34
CA ASN A 147 -17.94 -2.00 9.83
C ASN A 147 -19.18 -2.16 8.93
N LYS A 148 -20.36 -1.75 9.43
CA LYS A 148 -21.60 -1.74 8.62
C LYS A 148 -21.50 -0.83 7.40
N ALA A 149 -20.76 0.28 7.47
CA ALA A 149 -20.57 1.18 6.34
C ALA A 149 -19.98 0.45 5.12
N CYS A 150 -18.90 -0.33 5.31
CA CYS A 150 -18.33 -1.14 4.23
C CYS A 150 -19.29 -2.24 3.75
N ILE A 151 -19.92 -2.97 4.69
CA ILE A 151 -20.86 -4.06 4.35
C ILE A 151 -22.00 -3.52 3.47
N LYS A 152 -22.56 -2.35 3.80
CA LYS A 152 -23.66 -1.71 3.07
C LYS A 152 -23.31 -1.41 1.62
N ILE A 153 -22.08 -0.97 1.34
CA ILE A 153 -21.61 -0.69 -0.03
C ILE A 153 -20.94 -1.92 -0.67
N ASN A 154 -20.97 -3.06 -0.01
CA ASN A 154 -20.39 -4.31 -0.48
C ASN A 154 -18.88 -4.21 -0.76
N CYS A 155 -18.14 -3.44 0.05
CA CYS A 155 -16.73 -3.18 -0.16
C CYS A 155 -15.85 -4.42 0.14
N PHE A 156 -14.63 -4.45 -0.42
CA PHE A 156 -13.59 -5.44 -0.15
C PHE A 156 -12.72 -5.03 1.02
N ILE A 157 -12.37 -3.73 1.09
CA ILE A 157 -11.47 -3.19 2.10
C ILE A 157 -11.87 -1.81 2.60
N LEU A 158 -11.40 -1.44 3.79
CA LEU A 158 -11.29 -0.05 4.22
C LEU A 158 -9.84 0.27 4.54
N HIS A 159 -9.27 1.26 3.85
CA HIS A 159 -7.93 1.75 4.16
C HIS A 159 -8.01 2.88 5.20
N ASN A 160 -7.29 2.73 6.31
CA ASN A 160 -7.17 3.72 7.38
C ASN A 160 -6.19 4.87 7.04
N ASN A 161 -6.08 5.26 5.77
CA ASN A 161 -5.35 6.46 5.37
C ASN A 161 -6.24 7.72 5.51
N TRP A 162 -5.74 8.88 5.08
CA TRP A 162 -6.38 10.19 5.27
C TRP A 162 -6.45 10.71 6.73
N ILE A 163 -5.64 10.14 7.62
CA ILE A 163 -5.40 10.64 8.97
C ILE A 163 -3.91 10.53 9.31
N ASN A 164 -3.35 11.59 9.92
CA ASN A 164 -1.92 11.67 10.22
C ASN A 164 -1.61 11.34 11.68
N GLY A 165 -0.56 10.55 11.87
CA GLY A 165 -0.01 10.20 13.18
C GLY A 165 -0.45 8.82 13.67
N ARG A 166 0.53 8.05 14.15
CA ARG A 166 0.33 6.65 14.58
C ARG A 166 -0.71 6.53 15.69
N LYS A 167 -0.67 7.41 16.70
CA LYS A 167 -1.63 7.40 17.81
C LYS A 167 -3.07 7.63 17.33
N LYS A 168 -3.28 8.59 16.43
CA LYS A 168 -4.62 8.87 15.87
C LYS A 168 -5.12 7.72 15.00
N LYS A 169 -4.25 7.14 14.17
CA LYS A 169 -4.57 5.94 13.39
C LYS A 169 -5.00 4.78 14.27
N LEU A 170 -4.22 4.45 15.31
CA LEU A 170 -4.54 3.38 16.25
C LEU A 170 -5.85 3.66 17.00
N GLN A 171 -6.05 4.88 17.48
CA GLN A 171 -7.29 5.27 18.16
C GLN A 171 -8.51 5.10 17.25
N ARG A 172 -8.44 5.56 15.99
CA ARG A 172 -9.54 5.38 15.03
C ARG A 172 -9.87 3.91 14.82
N GLN A 173 -8.85 3.05 14.73
CA GLN A 173 -9.01 1.60 14.54
C GLN A 173 -9.66 0.89 15.73
N VAL A 174 -9.20 1.21 16.94
CA VAL A 174 -9.73 0.62 18.17
C VAL A 174 -11.17 1.07 18.39
N LEU A 175 -11.45 2.37 18.23
CA LEU A 175 -12.79 2.93 18.43
C LEU A 175 -13.79 2.49 17.36
N SER A 176 -13.35 2.18 16.14
CA SER A 176 -14.23 1.66 15.08
C SER A 176 -14.59 0.18 15.27
N GLY A 177 -14.04 -0.49 16.28
CA GLY A 177 -14.24 -1.93 16.51
C GLY A 177 -13.64 -2.81 15.43
N LEU A 178 -12.66 -2.31 14.66
CA LEU A 178 -11.97 -3.06 13.60
C LEU A 178 -10.61 -3.61 14.08
N TRP A 179 -10.22 -3.34 15.33
CA TRP A 179 -8.94 -3.79 15.87
C TRP A 179 -9.03 -5.22 16.44
N ASP A 180 -8.68 -6.21 15.61
CA ASP A 180 -8.64 -7.63 15.99
C ASP A 180 -7.21 -8.07 16.40
N TYR A 181 -6.65 -7.41 17.41
CA TYR A 181 -5.35 -7.80 17.98
C TYR A 181 -5.31 -7.57 19.50
N ASP A 182 -5.07 -8.65 20.25
CA ASP A 182 -4.87 -8.59 21.69
C ASP A 182 -3.38 -8.37 22.01
N ILE A 183 -3.11 -7.23 22.63
CA ILE A 183 -1.75 -6.83 23.01
C ILE A 183 -1.17 -7.67 24.15
N ASN A 184 -2.00 -8.22 25.04
CA ASN A 184 -1.56 -9.01 26.18
C ASN A 184 -1.06 -10.37 25.74
N THR A 185 -1.79 -11.01 24.83
CA THR A 185 -1.45 -12.33 24.28
C THR A 185 -0.57 -12.24 23.03
N ARG A 186 -0.48 -11.06 22.40
CA ARG A 186 0.18 -10.84 21.11
C ARG A 186 -0.39 -11.71 19.99
N MET A 187 -1.70 -11.92 20.01
CA MET A 187 -2.43 -12.71 19.03
C MET A 187 -3.46 -11.86 18.32
N CYS A 188 -3.69 -12.15 17.03
CA CYS A 188 -4.89 -11.67 16.36
C CYS A 188 -6.11 -12.40 16.95
N LEU A 189 -7.21 -11.67 17.14
CA LEU A 189 -8.46 -12.19 17.68
C LEU A 189 -9.27 -12.94 16.61
#